data_AF-A0A7T3A9I3-F1
#
_entry.id   AF-A0A7T3A9I3-F1
#
_cell.length_a   1.000
_cell.length_b   1.000
_cell.length_c   1.000
_cell.angle_alpha   90.00
_cell.angle_beta   90.00
_cell.angle_gamma   90.00
#
_symmetry.space_group_name_H-M   'P 1'
#
loop_
_entity.id
_entity.type
_entity.pdbx_description
1 polymer ?
#
loop_
_entity_poly.entity_id
_entity_poly.type
_entity_poly.pdbx_seq_one_letter_code
_entity_poly.pdbx_strand_id
1 'polypeptide(L)'
;MTPNEGDDDRTVFDPDRTVFDAGSAGDAAPRPRPGGTAIKVGDVLNHMFAVTGFLARGGMGEVFVGANIITDERVAIKVMLPALAADPNVITLFRREAQTLTRLHHEAVVQYRVLAQEPELGVLYIVTEYIDGASLSDVLSSLKPSAQELGALLRRLASGLAAAHALGAIHRDVSPDNVLMPGGRLTAAKLIDFGIAKDLDPGTATVIGDGFAGKLGYVAPEQLGDFGRAMGPWTDVYSLGLVIAAVARGSDLGLGGTLVDAVDKRRAGIDLSAVPQPLRSVVAGMVRPDPADRFQTMGAVLAALDAAEVPGASGGRWPRWWPAVLVGGLVLAILLGWLILRGKPSATPSSTPVAVTSDPVARARDAIDAALPSVSCTWLRIVAVTQSAAGPRVALTGVAGNPTQAQSEIVRTLQAQGLTASAIDFADVSPITQSGCAALDAYRQIRATGRNRLSVPQRRFEMRTQPPGSAYAGKLAANAIIGITIGNPSLDFALVGLEPSGAIDMLIPNRAAFEEQMRASRNGVPITDLGGDRYRLQLDLDHQGWSGLLLITGKGPFDASVIAPPLGARDAAWRTTFVERAAERGWQADMIWFRSVDDAKD
;
A
#
# COMPACT_ATOMS: atom_id res chain seq x y z
N MET A 1 -46.03 -20.87 23.57
CA MET A 1 -44.96 -21.87 23.73
C MET A 1 -44.60 -22.38 22.35
N THR A 2 -43.36 -22.15 21.95
CA THR A 2 -42.60 -22.77 20.83
C THR A 2 -42.40 -24.30 21.06
N PRO A 3 -41.67 -25.09 20.23
CA PRO A 3 -41.02 -24.82 18.92
C PRO A 3 -41.12 -25.94 17.83
N ASN A 4 -40.80 -25.51 16.60
CA ASN A 4 -39.89 -26.04 15.54
C ASN A 4 -39.02 -27.32 15.76
N GLU A 5 -38.91 -28.16 14.72
CA GLU A 5 -37.80 -29.07 14.30
C GLU A 5 -38.28 -29.74 12.97
N GLY A 6 -37.55 -29.94 11.87
CA GLY A 6 -36.18 -29.72 11.42
C GLY A 6 -36.04 -30.55 10.13
N ASP A 7 -35.78 -29.93 8.97
CA ASP A 7 -35.62 -30.63 7.68
C ASP A 7 -34.14 -30.66 7.29
N ASP A 8 -33.61 -31.87 7.11
CA ASP A 8 -32.21 -32.22 6.89
C ASP A 8 -31.93 -32.24 5.37
N ASP A 9 -31.58 -31.10 4.79
CA ASP A 9 -31.15 -31.00 3.39
C ASP A 9 -29.64 -31.29 3.28
N ARG A 10 -29.31 -32.58 3.16
CA ARG A 10 -27.97 -33.06 2.77
C ARG A 10 -28.00 -33.46 1.30
N THR A 11 -27.44 -32.61 0.45
CA THR A 11 -27.18 -32.93 -0.95
C THR A 11 -26.02 -33.94 -1.03
N VAL A 12 -26.36 -35.19 -1.36
CA VAL A 12 -25.41 -36.28 -1.65
C VAL A 12 -24.96 -36.15 -3.10
N PHE A 13 -23.65 -36.16 -3.34
CA PHE A 13 -23.05 -36.13 -4.68
C PHE A 13 -22.99 -37.55 -5.27
N ASP A 14 -23.62 -37.78 -6.42
CA ASP A 14 -23.56 -39.03 -7.20
C ASP A 14 -22.52 -38.88 -8.32
N PRO A 15 -21.43 -39.68 -8.35
CA PRO A 15 -20.31 -39.49 -9.28
C PRO A 15 -20.51 -40.10 -10.68
N ASP A 16 -21.61 -40.78 -11.00
CA ASP A 16 -21.71 -41.59 -12.25
C ASP A 16 -22.70 -41.09 -13.31
N ARG A 17 -23.01 -39.78 -13.36
CA ARG A 17 -23.90 -39.26 -14.41
C ARG A 17 -23.49 -37.90 -14.96
N THR A 18 -22.60 -37.90 -15.95
CA THR A 18 -22.73 -37.05 -17.16
C THR A 18 -21.71 -37.46 -18.23
N VAL A 19 -22.18 -38.26 -19.18
CA VAL A 19 -21.54 -38.46 -20.49
C VAL A 19 -22.05 -37.35 -21.40
N PHE A 20 -21.17 -36.59 -22.06
CA PHE A 20 -21.55 -35.69 -23.15
C PHE A 20 -20.87 -36.10 -24.46
N ASP A 21 -21.73 -36.24 -25.47
CA ASP A 21 -21.48 -36.73 -26.81
C ASP A 21 -20.80 -35.65 -27.68
N ALA A 22 -19.80 -36.04 -28.46
CA ALA A 22 -19.04 -35.13 -29.33
C ALA A 22 -19.76 -34.94 -30.68
N GLY A 23 -20.62 -33.92 -30.77
CA GLY A 23 -21.38 -33.58 -31.99
C GLY A 23 -20.82 -32.36 -32.74
N SER A 24 -20.19 -32.62 -33.89
CA SER A 24 -19.91 -31.78 -35.07
C SER A 24 -19.74 -30.26 -34.92
N ALA A 25 -18.52 -29.78 -35.14
CA ALA A 25 -18.18 -28.38 -35.38
C ALA A 25 -18.74 -27.86 -36.72
N GLY A 26 -19.61 -26.86 -36.64
CA GLY A 26 -20.08 -26.06 -37.77
C GLY A 26 -19.51 -24.64 -37.67
N ASP A 27 -18.90 -24.22 -38.78
CA ASP A 27 -18.19 -22.96 -39.01
C ASP A 27 -19.11 -21.73 -38.82
N ALA A 28 -18.97 -21.01 -37.70
CA ALA A 28 -19.54 -19.68 -37.49
C ALA A 28 -18.78 -18.93 -36.38
N ALA A 29 -18.15 -17.80 -36.72
CA ALA A 29 -17.56 -16.89 -35.74
C ALA A 29 -18.65 -16.42 -34.73
N PRO A 30 -18.38 -16.41 -33.42
CA PRO A 30 -19.40 -16.06 -32.44
C PRO A 30 -19.75 -14.56 -32.53
N ARG A 31 -21.04 -14.25 -32.53
CA ARG A 31 -21.52 -12.86 -32.38
C ARG A 31 -21.36 -12.43 -30.91
N PRO A 32 -20.93 -11.19 -30.62
CA PRO A 32 -20.84 -10.69 -29.25
C PRO A 32 -22.23 -10.66 -28.60
N ARG A 33 -22.33 -11.22 -27.38
CA ARG A 33 -23.56 -11.28 -26.60
C ARG A 33 -23.87 -9.90 -25.98
N PRO A 34 -25.12 -9.41 -26.06
CA PRO A 34 -25.51 -8.20 -25.34
C PRO A 34 -25.76 -8.53 -23.86
N GLY A 35 -24.98 -7.93 -22.95
CA GLY A 35 -25.38 -7.76 -21.55
C GLY A 35 -24.70 -8.61 -20.45
N GLY A 36 -23.49 -9.15 -20.64
CA GLY A 36 -22.77 -9.78 -19.51
C GLY A 36 -21.27 -9.91 -19.71
N THR A 37 -20.48 -9.11 -18.98
CA THR A 37 -19.00 -9.17 -18.90
C THR A 37 -18.49 -10.23 -17.90
N ALA A 38 -19.31 -11.21 -17.54
CA ALA A 38 -19.02 -12.18 -16.47
C ALA A 38 -18.80 -13.58 -17.04
N ILE A 39 -17.68 -14.21 -16.66
CA ILE A 39 -17.35 -15.61 -16.98
C ILE A 39 -18.31 -16.56 -16.25
N LYS A 40 -18.68 -17.66 -16.91
CA LYS A 40 -19.58 -18.70 -16.39
C LYS A 40 -18.93 -20.08 -16.48
N VAL A 41 -19.42 -20.98 -15.63
CA VAL A 41 -19.12 -22.42 -15.77
C VAL A 41 -19.58 -22.88 -17.15
N GLY A 42 -18.71 -23.59 -17.86
CA GLY A 42 -18.89 -24.02 -19.24
C GLY A 42 -18.23 -23.10 -20.28
N ASP A 43 -17.80 -21.89 -19.92
CA ASP A 43 -17.03 -21.05 -20.83
C ASP A 43 -15.63 -21.63 -21.07
N VAL A 44 -15.08 -21.39 -22.27
CA VAL A 44 -13.72 -21.80 -22.64
C VAL A 44 -12.91 -20.56 -22.98
N LEU A 45 -11.90 -20.24 -22.17
CA LEU A 45 -11.07 -19.04 -22.32
C LEU A 45 -9.91 -19.29 -23.27
N ASN A 46 -9.72 -18.38 -24.24
CA ASN A 46 -8.71 -18.49 -25.32
C ASN A 46 -8.61 -19.90 -25.94
N HIS A 47 -9.73 -20.61 -26.04
CA HIS A 47 -9.80 -22.00 -26.54
C HIS A 47 -8.85 -22.99 -25.84
N MET A 48 -8.41 -22.71 -24.60
CA MET A 48 -7.45 -23.54 -23.87
C MET A 48 -7.96 -23.98 -22.50
N PHE A 49 -8.74 -23.15 -21.81
CA PHE A 49 -9.12 -23.40 -20.42
C PHE A 49 -10.64 -23.43 -20.28
N ALA A 50 -11.19 -24.62 -20.04
CA ALA A 50 -12.60 -24.77 -19.73
C ALA A 50 -12.85 -24.44 -18.25
N VAL A 51 -13.84 -23.60 -17.98
CA VAL A 51 -14.27 -23.24 -16.62
C VAL A 51 -15.22 -24.31 -16.12
N THR A 52 -14.83 -25.05 -15.08
CA THR A 52 -15.57 -26.23 -14.61
C THR A 52 -16.32 -26.01 -13.30
N GLY A 53 -15.95 -24.99 -12.51
CA GLY A 53 -16.65 -24.69 -11.26
C GLY A 53 -16.24 -23.36 -10.65
N PHE A 54 -17.13 -22.75 -9.87
CA PHE A 54 -16.82 -21.55 -9.09
C PHE A 54 -16.18 -21.93 -7.75
N LEU A 55 -15.12 -21.23 -7.35
CA LEU A 55 -14.45 -21.43 -6.06
C LEU A 55 -14.79 -20.33 -5.07
N ALA A 56 -14.52 -19.08 -5.45
CA ALA A 56 -14.62 -17.95 -4.54
C ALA A 56 -14.77 -16.63 -5.30
N ARG A 57 -15.33 -15.63 -4.62
CA ARG A 57 -15.35 -14.23 -5.07
C ARG A 57 -14.58 -13.39 -4.05
N GLY A 58 -13.66 -12.57 -4.53
CA GLY A 58 -12.88 -11.64 -3.72
C GLY A 58 -13.01 -10.20 -4.21
N GLY A 59 -12.36 -9.26 -3.53
CA GLY A 59 -12.46 -7.83 -3.83
C GLY A 59 -11.92 -7.39 -5.20
N MET A 60 -11.13 -8.22 -5.86
CA MET A 60 -10.45 -7.88 -7.13
C MET A 60 -10.90 -8.79 -8.29
N GLY A 61 -11.82 -9.72 -8.05
CA GLY A 61 -12.23 -10.69 -9.05
C GLY A 61 -12.85 -11.97 -8.52
N GLU A 62 -13.06 -12.91 -9.42
CA GLU A 62 -13.66 -14.22 -9.16
C GLU A 62 -12.63 -15.32 -9.45
N VAL A 63 -12.68 -16.40 -8.68
CA VAL A 63 -11.79 -17.56 -8.83
C VAL A 63 -12.63 -18.79 -9.15
N PHE A 64 -12.19 -19.52 -10.17
CA PHE A 64 -12.84 -20.72 -10.67
C PHE A 64 -11.86 -21.90 -10.70
N VAL A 65 -12.38 -23.11 -10.60
CA VAL A 65 -11.69 -24.32 -11.09
C VAL A 65 -11.89 -24.37 -12.60
N GLY A 66 -10.85 -24.78 -13.31
CA GLY A 66 -10.97 -25.17 -14.70
C GLY A 66 -10.10 -26.37 -15.03
N ALA A 67 -10.08 -26.70 -16.31
CA ALA A 67 -9.20 -27.69 -16.90
C ALA A 67 -8.57 -27.12 -18.17
N ASN A 68 -7.27 -27.37 -18.36
CA ASN A 68 -6.66 -27.21 -19.67
C ASN A 68 -7.21 -28.31 -20.59
N ILE A 69 -7.93 -27.93 -21.64
CA ILE A 69 -8.64 -28.89 -22.51
C ILE A 69 -7.70 -29.75 -23.35
N ILE A 70 -6.41 -29.37 -23.45
CA ILE A 70 -5.40 -30.10 -24.22
C ILE A 70 -4.68 -31.10 -23.31
N THR A 71 -4.30 -30.69 -22.11
CA THR A 71 -3.49 -31.52 -21.19
C THR A 71 -4.31 -32.24 -20.12
N ASP A 72 -5.60 -31.92 -20.01
CA ASP A 72 -6.48 -32.34 -18.91
C ASP A 72 -5.97 -31.92 -17.52
N GLU A 73 -5.07 -30.94 -17.48
CA GLU A 73 -4.52 -30.41 -16.23
C GLU A 73 -5.58 -29.57 -15.51
N ARG A 74 -5.86 -29.91 -14.26
CA ARG A 74 -6.72 -29.10 -13.39
C ARG A 74 -6.03 -27.80 -13.00
N VAL A 75 -6.72 -26.67 -13.19
CA VAL A 75 -6.18 -25.33 -12.99
C VAL A 75 -7.09 -24.47 -12.12
N ALA A 76 -6.53 -23.45 -11.50
CA ALA A 76 -7.28 -22.35 -10.91
C ALA A 76 -7.25 -21.16 -11.87
N ILE A 77 -8.42 -20.55 -12.10
CA ILE A 77 -8.60 -19.43 -13.03
C ILE A 77 -9.14 -18.24 -12.25
N LYS A 78 -8.32 -17.20 -12.11
CA LYS A 78 -8.70 -15.94 -11.45
C LYS A 78 -9.02 -14.89 -12.50
N VAL A 79 -10.26 -14.44 -12.53
CA VAL A 79 -10.80 -13.45 -13.46
C VAL A 79 -10.85 -12.10 -12.77
N MET A 80 -10.20 -11.10 -13.35
CA MET A 80 -10.15 -9.74 -12.80
C MET A 80 -11.45 -8.97 -13.10
N LEU A 81 -11.81 -8.02 -12.23
CA LEU A 81 -12.98 -7.17 -12.45
C LEU A 81 -12.90 -6.41 -13.80
N PRO A 82 -14.02 -6.26 -14.55
CA PRO A 82 -14.01 -5.60 -15.86
C PRO A 82 -13.45 -4.18 -15.85
N ALA A 83 -13.63 -3.44 -14.74
CA ALA A 83 -13.09 -2.08 -14.59
C ALA A 83 -11.55 -2.02 -14.68
N LEU A 84 -10.85 -3.08 -14.23
CA LEU A 84 -9.39 -3.17 -14.31
C LEU A 84 -8.92 -3.48 -15.74
N ALA A 85 -9.73 -4.20 -16.52
CA ALA A 85 -9.39 -4.57 -17.89
C ALA A 85 -9.56 -3.42 -18.91
N ALA A 86 -10.15 -2.30 -18.49
CA ALA A 86 -10.39 -1.14 -19.36
C ALA A 86 -9.25 -0.09 -19.34
N ASP A 87 -8.36 -0.12 -18.36
CA ASP A 87 -7.26 0.86 -18.22
C ASP A 87 -5.97 0.37 -18.93
N PRO A 88 -5.47 1.07 -19.96
CA PRO A 88 -4.24 0.69 -20.68
C PRO A 88 -2.98 0.62 -19.79
N ASN A 89 -2.90 1.41 -18.72
CA ASN A 89 -1.79 1.37 -17.77
C ASN A 89 -1.81 0.06 -16.98
N VAL A 90 -3.02 -0.37 -16.59
CA VAL A 90 -3.28 -1.61 -15.88
C VAL A 90 -2.91 -2.80 -16.78
N ILE A 91 -3.37 -2.82 -18.03
CA ILE A 91 -2.98 -3.87 -18.98
C ILE A 91 -1.45 -3.93 -19.16
N THR A 92 -0.77 -2.79 -19.24
CA THR A 92 0.69 -2.72 -19.42
C THR A 92 1.43 -3.30 -18.23
N LEU A 93 0.98 -2.98 -17.02
CA LEU A 93 1.55 -3.50 -15.78
C LEU A 93 1.24 -4.99 -15.61
N PHE A 94 0.03 -5.43 -15.95
CA PHE A 94 -0.38 -6.83 -15.91
C PHE A 94 0.53 -7.68 -16.79
N ARG A 95 0.86 -7.19 -18.00
CA ARG A 95 1.82 -7.84 -18.90
C ARG A 95 3.23 -7.91 -18.33
N ARG A 96 3.69 -6.87 -17.62
CA ARG A 96 5.02 -6.90 -16.98
C ARG A 96 5.07 -7.94 -15.86
N GLU A 97 4.04 -7.99 -15.04
CA GLU A 97 3.95 -8.99 -13.97
C GLU A 97 3.81 -10.41 -14.50
N ALA A 98 3.03 -10.59 -15.57
CA ALA A 98 2.92 -11.86 -16.28
C ALA A 98 4.29 -12.42 -16.69
N GLN A 99 5.15 -11.58 -17.27
CA GLN A 99 6.50 -11.99 -17.68
C GLN A 99 7.37 -12.40 -16.48
N THR A 100 7.22 -11.75 -15.33
CA THR A 100 8.02 -12.08 -14.15
C THR A 100 7.52 -13.34 -13.47
N LEU A 101 6.22 -13.47 -13.24
CA LEU A 101 5.62 -14.56 -12.46
C LEU A 101 5.56 -15.89 -13.23
N THR A 102 5.40 -15.87 -14.55
CA THR A 102 5.46 -17.11 -15.36
C THR A 102 6.85 -17.74 -15.38
N ARG A 103 7.91 -16.96 -15.15
CA ARG A 103 9.30 -17.46 -15.02
C ARG A 103 9.62 -17.95 -13.61
N LEU A 104 8.76 -17.70 -12.63
CA LEU A 104 8.96 -18.13 -11.26
C LEU A 104 8.64 -19.62 -11.14
N HIS A 105 9.69 -20.40 -10.87
CA HIS A 105 9.59 -21.83 -10.58
C HIS A 105 10.15 -22.10 -9.19
N HIS A 106 9.30 -22.39 -8.22
CA HIS A 106 9.72 -22.77 -6.88
C HIS A 106 8.64 -23.61 -6.21
N GLU A 107 9.02 -24.67 -5.50
CA GLU A 107 8.07 -25.62 -4.89
C GLU A 107 7.12 -24.99 -3.86
N ALA A 108 7.55 -23.92 -3.21
CA ALA A 108 6.80 -23.16 -2.20
C ALA A 108 5.94 -22.02 -2.79
N VAL A 109 5.91 -21.87 -4.12
CA VAL A 109 5.09 -20.87 -4.81
C VAL A 109 4.18 -21.60 -5.80
N VAL A 110 2.96 -21.10 -5.96
CA VAL A 110 2.05 -21.60 -6.98
C VAL A 110 2.62 -21.36 -8.37
N GLN A 111 2.52 -22.37 -9.23
CA GLN A 111 3.01 -22.23 -10.58
C GLN A 111 2.02 -21.45 -11.45
N TYR A 112 2.45 -20.31 -11.98
CA TYR A 112 1.72 -19.56 -12.99
C TYR A 112 1.85 -20.25 -14.35
N ARG A 113 0.71 -20.42 -15.04
CA ARG A 113 0.61 -21.01 -16.37
C ARG A 113 0.49 -19.93 -17.42
N VAL A 114 -0.56 -19.12 -17.31
CA VAL A 114 -0.96 -18.12 -18.30
C VAL A 114 -1.49 -16.89 -17.59
N LEU A 115 -1.15 -15.72 -18.10
CA LEU A 115 -1.83 -14.46 -17.80
C LEU A 115 -2.22 -13.85 -19.13
N ALA A 116 -3.51 -13.69 -19.36
CA ALA A 116 -4.03 -13.29 -20.67
C ALA A 116 -5.30 -12.44 -20.54
N GLN A 117 -5.67 -11.83 -21.67
CA GLN A 117 -7.00 -11.26 -21.86
C GLN A 117 -7.81 -12.26 -22.68
N GLU A 118 -9.09 -12.41 -22.35
CA GLU A 118 -10.05 -13.11 -23.19
C GLU A 118 -10.63 -12.13 -24.23
N PRO A 119 -10.37 -12.28 -25.54
CA PRO A 119 -10.77 -11.33 -26.57
C PRO A 119 -12.27 -11.09 -26.68
N GLU A 120 -13.11 -12.12 -26.54
CA GLU A 120 -14.57 -12.01 -26.73
C GLU A 120 -15.25 -11.33 -25.54
N LEU A 121 -14.73 -11.57 -24.34
CA LEU A 121 -15.30 -11.04 -23.09
C LEU A 121 -14.59 -9.77 -22.61
N GLY A 122 -13.40 -9.48 -23.14
CA GLY A 122 -12.57 -8.33 -22.74
C GLY A 122 -11.97 -8.44 -21.34
N VAL A 123 -12.09 -9.58 -20.65
CA VAL A 123 -11.65 -9.75 -19.26
C VAL A 123 -10.20 -10.22 -19.16
N LEU A 124 -9.47 -9.71 -18.16
CA LEU A 124 -8.15 -10.22 -17.80
C LEU A 124 -8.29 -11.43 -16.89
N TYR A 125 -7.50 -12.47 -17.11
CA TYR A 125 -7.49 -13.65 -16.27
C TYR A 125 -6.07 -14.22 -16.06
N ILE A 126 -5.90 -14.88 -14.92
CA ILE A 126 -4.68 -15.53 -14.48
C ILE A 126 -4.99 -17.01 -14.29
N VAL A 127 -4.17 -17.87 -14.88
CA VAL A 127 -4.25 -19.33 -14.72
C VAL A 127 -3.04 -19.81 -13.93
N THR A 128 -3.30 -20.54 -12.86
CA THR A 128 -2.28 -21.21 -12.05
C THR A 128 -2.58 -22.70 -11.94
N GLU A 129 -1.61 -23.47 -11.45
CA GLU A 129 -1.91 -24.84 -10.98
C GLU A 129 -3.05 -24.79 -9.95
N TYR A 130 -3.95 -25.78 -9.99
CA TYR A 130 -4.93 -25.96 -8.92
C TYR A 130 -4.26 -26.65 -7.73
N ILE A 131 -4.38 -26.03 -6.54
CA ILE A 131 -3.90 -26.61 -5.30
C ILE A 131 -5.08 -27.17 -4.52
N ASP A 132 -5.10 -28.49 -4.34
CA ASP A 132 -6.07 -29.16 -3.48
C ASP A 132 -5.60 -29.13 -2.03
N GLY A 133 -6.07 -28.13 -1.27
CA GLY A 133 -5.74 -27.96 0.13
C GLY A 133 -6.37 -26.71 0.74
N ALA A 134 -6.64 -26.78 2.05
CA ALA A 134 -7.15 -25.65 2.81
C ALA A 134 -6.09 -24.54 2.93
N SER A 135 -6.55 -23.31 3.11
CA SER A 135 -5.65 -22.20 3.45
C SER A 135 -5.17 -22.31 4.90
N LEU A 136 -4.08 -21.61 5.21
CA LEU A 136 -3.56 -21.55 6.57
C LEU A 136 -4.54 -20.84 7.50
N SER A 137 -5.32 -19.86 7.01
CA SER A 137 -6.37 -19.21 7.81
C SER A 137 -7.48 -20.18 8.22
N ASP A 138 -7.93 -21.05 7.30
CA ASP A 138 -9.01 -22.02 7.56
C ASP A 138 -8.68 -22.98 8.73
N VAL A 139 -7.40 -23.34 8.85
CA VAL A 139 -6.94 -24.33 9.83
C VAL A 139 -6.20 -23.73 11.02
N LEU A 140 -6.02 -22.41 11.06
CA LEU A 140 -5.11 -21.72 11.98
C LEU A 140 -5.32 -22.12 13.44
N SER A 141 -6.57 -22.22 13.87
CA SER A 141 -6.98 -22.56 15.24
C SER A 141 -6.74 -24.03 15.62
N SER A 142 -6.63 -24.91 14.62
CA SER A 142 -6.40 -26.35 14.81
C SER A 142 -4.91 -26.72 14.78
N LEU A 143 -4.07 -25.85 14.19
CA LEU A 143 -2.64 -26.09 14.06
C LEU A 143 -1.92 -25.98 15.41
N LYS A 144 -1.08 -26.97 15.70
CA LYS A 144 -0.15 -26.96 16.84
C LYS A 144 1.23 -27.44 16.41
N PRO A 145 1.94 -26.67 15.56
CA PRO A 145 3.21 -27.12 15.02
C PRO A 145 4.28 -27.16 16.11
N SER A 146 5.13 -28.16 16.05
CA SER A 146 6.41 -28.18 16.77
C SER A 146 7.30 -27.02 16.29
N ALA A 147 8.31 -26.66 17.10
CA ALA A 147 9.30 -25.66 16.70
C ALA A 147 10.02 -26.03 15.38
N GLN A 148 10.21 -27.33 15.15
CA GLN A 148 10.76 -27.88 13.92
C GLN A 148 9.84 -27.63 12.72
N GLU A 149 8.55 -27.96 12.83
CA GLU A 149 7.58 -27.75 11.76
C GLU A 149 7.40 -26.27 11.44
N LEU A 150 7.35 -25.40 12.45
CA LEU A 150 7.26 -23.96 12.27
C LEU A 150 8.52 -23.38 11.60
N GLY A 151 9.71 -23.86 11.99
CA GLY A 151 10.96 -23.48 11.36
C GLY A 151 11.06 -23.96 9.90
N ALA A 152 10.57 -25.17 9.62
CA ALA A 152 10.49 -25.70 8.26
C ALA A 152 9.51 -24.90 7.38
N LEU A 153 8.35 -24.51 7.92
CA LEU A 153 7.41 -23.62 7.24
C LEU A 153 8.06 -22.27 6.91
N LEU A 154 8.68 -21.62 7.90
CA LEU A 154 9.38 -20.35 7.70
C LEU A 154 10.45 -20.46 6.60
N ARG A 155 11.29 -21.49 6.65
CA ARG A 155 12.30 -21.73 5.61
C ARG A 155 11.68 -21.88 4.22
N ARG A 156 10.65 -22.72 4.11
CA ARG A 156 9.99 -23.03 2.84
C ARG A 156 9.42 -21.76 2.20
N LEU A 157 8.63 -20.99 2.95
CA LEU A 157 8.02 -19.75 2.47
C LEU A 157 9.05 -18.66 2.19
N ALA A 158 10.07 -18.51 3.05
CA ALA A 158 11.17 -17.56 2.83
C ALA A 158 11.98 -17.90 1.57
N SER A 159 12.23 -19.18 1.29
CA SER A 159 12.89 -19.62 0.04
C SER A 159 12.05 -19.28 -1.19
N GLY A 160 10.73 -19.48 -1.12
CA GLY A 160 9.82 -19.10 -2.21
C GLY A 160 9.79 -17.60 -2.49
N LEU A 161 9.71 -16.78 -1.43
CA LEU A 161 9.77 -15.33 -1.55
C LEU A 161 11.15 -14.84 -2.01
N ALA A 162 12.24 -15.47 -1.57
CA ALA A 162 13.58 -15.16 -2.07
C ALA A 162 13.70 -15.38 -3.59
N ALA A 163 13.16 -16.50 -4.10
CA ALA A 163 13.14 -16.78 -5.53
C ALA A 163 12.33 -15.74 -6.31
N ALA A 164 11.19 -15.29 -5.78
CA ALA A 164 10.40 -14.23 -6.38
C ALA A 164 11.12 -12.87 -6.36
N HIS A 165 11.71 -12.49 -5.22
CA HIS A 165 12.45 -11.25 -5.04
C HIS A 165 13.65 -11.16 -6.00
N ALA A 166 14.32 -12.28 -6.28
CA ALA A 166 15.43 -12.36 -7.24
C ALA A 166 14.99 -12.03 -8.68
N LEU A 167 13.71 -12.23 -9.01
CA LEU A 167 13.12 -11.86 -10.29
C LEU A 167 12.50 -10.44 -10.26
N GLY A 168 12.61 -9.72 -9.15
CA GLY A 168 12.03 -8.38 -8.97
C GLY A 168 10.53 -8.39 -8.63
N ALA A 169 9.93 -9.54 -8.32
CA ALA A 169 8.54 -9.64 -7.88
C ALA A 169 8.46 -9.58 -6.35
N ILE A 170 7.69 -8.64 -5.81
CA ILE A 170 7.36 -8.52 -4.39
C ILE A 170 5.92 -8.96 -4.22
N HIS A 171 5.61 -9.80 -3.24
CA HIS A 171 4.28 -10.38 -3.07
C HIS A 171 3.24 -9.38 -2.54
N ARG A 172 3.61 -8.55 -1.56
CA ARG A 172 2.83 -7.43 -0.97
C ARG A 172 1.50 -7.79 -0.31
N ASP A 173 1.16 -9.07 -0.23
CA ASP A 173 -0.08 -9.57 0.37
C ASP A 173 0.15 -10.91 1.08
N VAL A 174 1.33 -11.09 1.69
CA VAL A 174 1.60 -12.33 2.43
C VAL A 174 0.68 -12.37 3.66
N SER A 175 -0.24 -13.34 3.70
CA SER A 175 -1.18 -13.59 4.80
C SER A 175 -1.48 -15.09 4.90
N PRO A 176 -2.12 -15.58 5.98
CA PRO A 176 -2.51 -16.97 6.09
C PRO A 176 -3.50 -17.42 5.00
N ASP A 177 -4.34 -16.52 4.49
CA ASP A 177 -5.27 -16.79 3.38
C ASP A 177 -4.53 -17.13 2.07
N ASN A 178 -3.35 -16.53 1.88
CA ASN A 178 -2.54 -16.69 0.69
C ASN A 178 -1.48 -17.79 0.83
N VAL A 179 -1.62 -18.67 1.83
CA VAL A 179 -0.78 -19.87 1.99
C VAL A 179 -1.68 -21.10 2.01
N LEU A 180 -1.62 -21.90 0.94
CA LEU A 180 -2.36 -23.16 0.86
C LEU A 180 -1.51 -24.33 1.35
N MET A 181 -2.16 -25.32 1.95
CA MET A 181 -1.53 -26.55 2.46
C MET A 181 -2.01 -27.78 1.68
N PRO A 182 -1.32 -28.16 0.59
CA PRO A 182 -1.64 -29.35 -0.17
C PRO A 182 -1.69 -30.61 0.71
N GLY A 183 -2.83 -31.30 0.71
CA GLY A 183 -3.06 -32.47 1.56
C GLY A 183 -2.91 -32.19 3.07
N GLY A 184 -3.13 -30.95 3.51
CA GLY A 184 -3.07 -30.55 4.93
C GLY A 184 -1.66 -30.50 5.53
N ARG A 185 -0.60 -30.56 4.72
CA ARG A 185 0.79 -30.63 5.20
C ARG A 185 1.48 -29.27 5.16
N LEU A 186 1.93 -28.78 6.32
CA LEU A 186 2.76 -27.57 6.44
C LEU A 186 4.04 -27.63 5.60
N THR A 187 4.65 -28.83 5.49
CA THR A 187 5.87 -29.04 4.69
C THR A 187 5.66 -28.92 3.19
N ALA A 188 4.40 -28.95 2.73
CA ALA A 188 4.02 -28.77 1.32
C ALA A 188 3.44 -27.38 1.05
N ALA A 189 3.43 -26.48 2.04
CA ALA A 189 2.77 -25.18 1.94
C ALA A 189 3.24 -24.38 0.71
N LYS A 190 2.31 -23.69 0.06
CA LYS A 190 2.53 -22.91 -1.16
C LYS A 190 1.93 -21.52 -1.03
N LEU A 191 2.69 -20.51 -1.43
CA LEU A 191 2.23 -19.14 -1.59
C LEU A 191 1.39 -19.01 -2.87
N ILE A 192 0.23 -18.40 -2.75
CA ILE A 192 -0.68 -18.07 -3.86
C ILE A 192 -0.87 -16.56 -3.96
N ASP A 193 -1.48 -16.10 -5.06
CA ASP A 193 -1.97 -14.72 -5.17
C ASP A 193 -0.89 -13.65 -4.91
N PHE A 194 0.16 -13.65 -5.73
CA PHE A 194 1.07 -12.50 -5.79
C PHE A 194 0.23 -11.26 -6.11
N GLY A 195 0.53 -10.15 -5.43
CA GLY A 195 -0.29 -8.93 -5.40
C GLY A 195 -0.39 -8.16 -6.72
N ILE A 196 -0.43 -8.85 -7.86
CA ILE A 196 -0.61 -8.35 -9.22
C ILE A 196 -1.73 -7.30 -9.25
N ALA A 197 -2.84 -7.59 -8.59
CA ALA A 197 -3.99 -6.69 -8.53
C ALA A 197 -3.78 -5.37 -7.76
N LYS A 198 -2.79 -5.28 -6.84
CA LYS A 198 -2.52 -4.06 -6.04
C LYS A 198 -1.66 -3.05 -6.80
N ASP A 199 -0.85 -3.53 -7.73
CA ASP A 199 -0.10 -2.69 -8.66
C ASP A 199 -1.04 -2.14 -9.76
N LEU A 200 -2.07 -2.92 -10.11
CA LEU A 200 -3.03 -2.70 -11.19
C LEU A 200 -4.15 -1.70 -10.91
N ASP A 201 -4.09 -0.97 -9.82
CA ASP A 201 -5.06 0.08 -9.50
C ASP A 201 -4.29 1.36 -9.13
N PRO A 202 -4.09 2.28 -10.09
CA PRO A 202 -3.37 3.53 -9.88
C PRO A 202 -4.01 4.43 -8.81
N GLY A 203 -5.29 4.21 -8.46
CA GLY A 203 -6.04 4.97 -7.47
C GLY A 203 -6.02 4.36 -6.07
N THR A 204 -5.70 3.07 -5.92
CA THR A 204 -5.58 2.39 -4.62
C THR A 204 -4.13 2.12 -4.24
N ALA A 205 -3.37 3.19 -4.05
CA ALA A 205 -2.11 3.14 -3.30
C ALA A 205 -2.28 2.75 -1.80
N THR A 206 -3.42 2.17 -1.42
CA THR A 206 -3.71 1.54 -0.13
C THR A 206 -4.94 0.65 -0.29
N VAL A 207 -4.80 -0.66 -0.07
CA VAL A 207 -5.92 -1.61 0.05
C VAL A 207 -6.65 -1.32 1.35
N ILE A 208 -7.63 -0.42 1.35
CA ILE A 208 -8.55 -0.24 2.49
C ILE A 208 -9.92 0.22 1.97
N GLY A 209 -10.77 -0.76 1.63
CA GLY A 209 -12.22 -0.59 1.59
C GLY A 209 -12.86 -1.31 2.78
N ASP A 210 -14.08 -0.91 3.16
CA ASP A 210 -14.81 -1.35 4.36
C ASP A 210 -15.13 -2.87 4.44
N GLY A 211 -14.71 -3.67 3.46
CA GLY A 211 -14.87 -5.13 3.43
C GLY A 211 -13.64 -5.96 3.84
N PHE A 212 -12.52 -5.35 4.24
CA PHE A 212 -11.21 -6.05 4.34
C PHE A 212 -10.53 -6.03 5.73
N ALA A 213 -11.31 -6.04 6.82
CA ALA A 213 -10.78 -6.09 8.19
C ALA A 213 -9.76 -7.25 8.44
N GLY A 214 -9.91 -8.40 7.76
CA GLY A 214 -8.98 -9.53 7.89
C GLY A 214 -7.58 -9.28 7.31
N LYS A 215 -7.45 -8.51 6.22
CA LYS A 215 -6.17 -8.34 5.53
C LYS A 215 -5.24 -7.33 6.22
N LEU A 216 -5.78 -6.36 6.96
CA LEU A 216 -4.97 -5.42 7.74
C LEU A 216 -4.09 -6.12 8.78
N GLY A 217 -4.42 -7.35 9.19
CA GLY A 217 -3.68 -8.12 10.19
C GLY A 217 -2.23 -8.43 9.81
N TYR A 218 -1.89 -8.45 8.51
CA TYR A 218 -0.59 -8.93 8.02
C TYR A 218 0.20 -7.90 7.21
N VAL A 219 -0.34 -6.69 7.06
CA VAL A 219 0.29 -5.60 6.28
C VAL A 219 1.50 -5.01 7.01
N ALA A 220 2.56 -4.66 6.29
CA ALA A 220 3.74 -4.00 6.86
C ALA A 220 3.52 -2.50 7.12
N PRO A 221 4.20 -1.86 8.09
CA PRO A 221 4.03 -0.44 8.40
C PRO A 221 4.18 0.50 7.19
N GLU A 222 5.15 0.23 6.32
CA GLU A 222 5.38 1.02 5.11
C GLU A 222 4.21 0.96 4.11
N GLN A 223 3.45 -0.15 4.09
CA GLN A 223 2.25 -0.28 3.28
C GLN A 223 1.06 0.48 3.86
N LEU A 224 1.11 0.85 5.15
CA LEU A 224 0.09 1.67 5.82
C LEU A 224 0.37 3.17 5.74
N GLY A 225 1.49 3.57 5.13
CA GLY A 225 1.87 4.98 4.98
C GLY A 225 3.12 5.40 5.75
N ASP A 226 3.67 4.56 6.63
CA ASP A 226 4.91 4.86 7.36
C ASP A 226 6.14 4.76 6.43
N PHE A 227 7.29 5.28 6.87
CA PHE A 227 8.58 5.15 6.19
C PHE A 227 8.58 5.56 4.70
N GLY A 228 7.77 6.57 4.35
CA GLY A 228 7.71 7.12 2.99
C GLY A 228 7.05 6.22 1.95
N ARG A 229 6.30 5.19 2.37
CA ARG A 229 5.64 4.20 1.49
C ARG A 229 6.59 3.44 0.55
N ALA A 230 7.88 3.39 0.91
CA ALA A 230 8.87 2.64 0.15
C ALA A 230 8.68 1.14 0.40
N MET A 231 8.10 0.45 -0.59
CA MET A 231 7.92 -1.00 -0.55
C MET A 231 9.10 -1.71 -1.23
N GLY A 232 9.52 -2.82 -0.65
CA GLY A 232 10.63 -3.64 -1.13
C GLY A 232 10.55 -5.08 -0.62
N PRO A 233 11.56 -5.93 -0.86
CA PRO A 233 11.62 -7.29 -0.30
C PRO A 233 11.39 -7.36 1.22
N TRP A 234 11.84 -6.33 1.96
CA TRP A 234 11.64 -6.19 3.42
C TRP A 234 10.17 -6.08 3.84
N THR A 235 9.27 -5.72 2.92
CA THR A 235 7.82 -5.68 3.15
C THR A 235 7.27 -7.09 3.34
N ASP A 236 7.61 -8.01 2.44
CA ASP A 236 7.20 -9.41 2.55
C ASP A 236 7.86 -10.11 3.75
N VAL A 237 9.07 -9.70 4.14
CA VAL A 237 9.76 -10.20 5.34
C VAL A 237 8.89 -9.96 6.58
N TYR A 238 8.33 -8.77 6.72
CA TYR A 238 7.50 -8.43 7.87
C TYR A 238 6.20 -9.21 7.89
N SER A 239 5.50 -9.22 6.75
CA SER A 239 4.25 -9.95 6.62
C SER A 239 4.42 -11.44 6.87
N LEU A 240 5.50 -12.06 6.38
CA LEU A 240 5.83 -13.45 6.71
C LEU A 240 6.11 -13.63 8.21
N GLY A 241 6.80 -12.69 8.84
CA GLY A 241 7.03 -12.73 10.29
C GLY A 241 5.73 -12.74 11.09
N LEU A 242 4.74 -11.93 10.67
CA LEU A 242 3.40 -11.93 11.25
C LEU A 242 2.66 -13.25 11.02
N VAL A 243 2.75 -13.83 9.82
CA VAL A 243 2.17 -15.17 9.54
C VAL A 243 2.75 -16.21 10.49
N ILE A 244 4.07 -16.29 10.62
CA ILE A 244 4.72 -17.26 11.51
C ILE A 244 4.32 -17.07 12.98
N ALA A 245 4.21 -15.83 13.44
CA ALA A 245 3.75 -15.53 14.80
C ALA A 245 2.26 -15.92 15.01
N ALA A 246 1.40 -15.69 14.02
CA ALA A 246 0.00 -16.11 14.06
C ALA A 246 -0.14 -17.64 14.12
N VAL A 247 0.64 -18.36 13.30
CA VAL A 247 0.68 -19.83 13.31
C VAL A 247 1.18 -20.38 14.65
N ALA A 248 2.21 -19.76 15.23
CA ALA A 248 2.72 -20.15 16.54
C ALA A 248 1.66 -19.97 17.65
N ARG A 249 0.83 -18.93 17.55
CA ARG A 249 -0.25 -18.68 18.52
C ARG A 249 -1.50 -19.50 18.24
N GLY A 250 -1.72 -19.94 17.00
CA GLY A 250 -2.95 -20.61 16.57
C GLY A 250 -4.15 -19.66 16.42
N SER A 251 -3.91 -18.36 16.24
CA SER A 251 -4.98 -17.35 16.03
C SER A 251 -4.42 -16.08 15.41
N ASP A 252 -5.28 -15.15 14.98
CA ASP A 252 -4.88 -13.85 14.41
C ASP A 252 -4.25 -12.91 15.45
N LEU A 253 -3.24 -12.11 15.05
CA LEU A 253 -2.49 -11.20 15.93
C LEU A 253 -3.32 -10.08 16.55
N GLY A 254 -4.59 -9.95 16.16
CA GLY A 254 -5.44 -8.85 16.60
C GLY A 254 -4.96 -7.53 16.02
N LEU A 255 -4.23 -7.59 14.91
CA LEU A 255 -3.57 -6.44 14.26
C LEU A 255 -4.43 -5.84 13.13
N GLY A 256 -5.59 -6.42 12.85
CA GLY A 256 -6.45 -6.09 11.71
C GLY A 256 -7.71 -5.28 12.04
N GLY A 257 -7.89 -4.83 13.29
CA GLY A 257 -9.14 -4.18 13.72
C GLY A 257 -9.49 -2.93 12.90
N THR A 258 -8.76 -1.84 13.09
CA THR A 258 -8.85 -0.64 12.25
C THR A 258 -7.48 -0.28 11.71
N LEU A 259 -7.38 0.51 10.64
CA LEU A 259 -6.09 0.98 10.11
C LEU A 259 -5.22 1.64 11.18
N VAL A 260 -5.84 2.39 12.09
CA VAL A 260 -5.14 3.14 13.15
C VAL A 260 -4.63 2.18 14.21
N ASP A 261 -5.49 1.28 14.68
CA ASP A 261 -5.13 0.21 15.62
C ASP A 261 -4.02 -0.70 15.06
N ALA A 262 -4.09 -0.99 13.75
CA ALA A 262 -3.08 -1.73 13.01
C ALA A 262 -1.73 -1.01 13.02
N VAL A 263 -1.68 0.31 12.85
CA VAL A 263 -0.42 1.08 12.91
C VAL A 263 0.15 1.10 14.34
N ASP A 264 -0.69 1.35 15.35
CA ASP A 264 -0.22 1.50 16.74
C ASP A 264 0.31 0.21 17.33
N LYS A 265 -0.42 -0.89 17.16
CA LYS A 265 0.00 -2.20 17.66
C LYS A 265 1.32 -2.63 17.06
N ARG A 266 1.61 -2.23 15.82
CA ARG A 266 2.89 -2.51 15.17
C ARG A 266 4.02 -1.66 15.74
N ARG A 267 3.77 -0.37 16.01
CA ARG A 267 4.77 0.53 16.63
C ARG A 267 5.10 0.14 18.08
N ALA A 268 4.14 -0.40 18.82
CA ALA A 268 4.33 -0.87 20.20
C ALA A 268 5.17 -2.16 20.29
N GLY A 269 5.35 -2.87 19.17
CA GLY A 269 6.01 -4.17 19.11
C GLY A 269 5.00 -5.32 19.14
N ILE A 270 5.34 -6.39 18.41
CA ILE A 270 4.51 -7.58 18.29
C ILE A 270 4.78 -8.52 19.47
N ASP A 271 3.73 -9.04 20.10
CA ASP A 271 3.88 -10.10 21.10
C ASP A 271 4.31 -11.41 20.42
N LEU A 272 5.52 -11.87 20.75
CA LEU A 272 6.13 -13.10 20.23
C LEU A 272 6.27 -14.19 21.31
N SER A 273 5.54 -14.07 22.42
CA SER A 273 5.54 -15.05 23.51
C SER A 273 5.20 -16.47 23.04
N ALA A 274 4.24 -16.59 22.12
CA ALA A 274 3.82 -17.84 21.51
C ALA A 274 4.86 -18.45 20.54
N VAL A 275 5.80 -17.64 20.02
CA VAL A 275 6.86 -18.13 19.13
C VAL A 275 7.89 -18.91 19.96
N PRO A 276 8.25 -20.15 19.58
CA PRO A 276 9.26 -20.94 20.28
C PRO A 276 10.62 -20.23 20.37
N GLN A 277 11.33 -20.42 21.49
CA GLN A 277 12.63 -19.77 21.76
C GLN A 277 13.63 -19.82 20.60
N PRO A 278 13.81 -20.96 19.89
CA PRO A 278 14.77 -21.02 18.79
C PRO A 278 14.42 -20.11 17.59
N LEU A 279 13.14 -19.77 17.42
CA LEU A 279 12.67 -18.94 16.32
C LEU A 279 12.41 -17.49 16.73
N ARG A 280 12.27 -17.21 18.03
CA ARG A 280 11.80 -15.91 18.52
C ARG A 280 12.70 -14.76 18.10
N SER A 281 14.03 -14.93 18.14
CA SER A 281 14.98 -13.90 17.71
C SER A 281 14.91 -13.62 16.20
N VAL A 282 14.72 -14.66 15.40
CA VAL A 282 14.56 -14.55 13.94
C VAL A 282 13.27 -13.81 13.63
N VAL A 283 12.13 -14.23 14.18
CA VAL A 283 10.84 -13.58 13.96
C VAL A 283 10.87 -12.14 14.47
N ALA A 284 11.50 -11.87 15.62
CA ALA A 284 11.68 -10.51 16.14
C ALA A 284 12.44 -9.61 15.16
N GLY A 285 13.48 -10.11 14.49
CA GLY A 285 14.20 -9.37 13.44
C GLY A 285 13.37 -9.14 12.18
N MET A 286 12.39 -10.00 11.89
CA MET A 286 11.47 -9.86 10.75
C MET A 286 10.38 -8.83 11.01
N VAL A 287 9.87 -8.74 12.25
CA VAL A 287 8.72 -7.87 12.59
C VAL A 287 9.12 -6.52 13.20
N ARG A 288 10.35 -6.06 12.95
CA ARG A 288 10.77 -4.71 13.35
C ARG A 288 9.99 -3.65 12.57
N PRO A 289 9.41 -2.62 13.22
CA PRO A 289 8.55 -1.67 12.53
C PRO A 289 9.27 -0.87 11.44
N ASP A 290 10.46 -0.34 11.75
CA ASP A 290 11.28 0.37 10.78
C ASP A 290 11.93 -0.64 9.82
N PRO A 291 11.71 -0.51 8.50
CA PRO A 291 12.42 -1.29 7.49
C PRO A 291 13.93 -1.26 7.68
N ALA A 292 14.54 -0.14 8.07
CA ALA A 292 16.00 -0.02 8.22
C ALA A 292 16.56 -0.93 9.32
N ASP A 293 15.77 -1.19 10.36
CA ASP A 293 16.17 -2.08 11.46
C ASP A 293 15.85 -3.55 11.15
N ARG A 294 15.05 -3.84 10.12
CA ARG A 294 14.58 -5.17 9.74
C ARG A 294 15.57 -5.91 8.84
N PHE A 295 15.44 -7.24 8.74
CA PHE A 295 16.07 -7.98 7.64
C PHE A 295 15.63 -7.43 6.27
N GLN A 296 16.60 -7.09 5.43
CA GLN A 296 16.34 -6.51 4.11
C GLN A 296 15.95 -7.55 3.05
N THR A 297 16.30 -8.81 3.27
CA THR A 297 16.10 -9.89 2.28
C THR A 297 15.70 -11.19 2.96
N MET A 298 14.98 -12.03 2.24
CA MET A 298 14.68 -13.40 2.69
C MET A 298 15.94 -14.25 2.87
N GLY A 299 17.01 -13.96 2.11
CA GLY A 299 18.32 -14.60 2.33
C GLY A 299 18.89 -14.32 3.72
N ALA A 300 18.73 -13.11 4.24
CA ALA A 300 19.15 -12.78 5.61
C ALA A 300 18.30 -13.52 6.66
N VAL A 301 17.00 -13.69 6.42
CA VAL A 301 16.11 -14.49 7.28
C VAL A 301 16.54 -15.95 7.31
N LEU A 302 16.84 -16.54 6.15
CA LEU A 302 17.33 -17.91 6.03
C LEU A 302 18.66 -18.11 6.77
N ALA A 303 19.61 -17.19 6.60
CA ALA A 303 20.89 -17.22 7.30
C ALA A 303 20.73 -17.11 8.83
N ALA A 304 19.81 -16.25 9.30
CA ALA A 304 19.49 -16.14 10.72
C ALA A 304 18.84 -17.41 11.26
N LEU A 305 17.98 -18.06 10.47
CA LEU A 305 17.36 -19.34 10.82
C LEU A 305 18.39 -20.48 10.90
N ASP A 306 19.37 -20.52 9.99
CA ASP A 306 20.49 -21.46 10.04
C ASP A 306 21.35 -21.27 11.30
N ALA A 307 21.63 -20.01 11.67
CA ALA A 307 22.41 -19.68 12.85
C ALA A 307 21.70 -20.01 14.18
N ALA A 308 20.37 -20.09 14.17
CA ALA A 308 19.58 -20.42 15.36
C ALA A 308 19.52 -21.94 15.68
N GLU A 309 20.17 -22.78 14.86
CA GLU A 309 20.32 -24.23 15.05
C GLU A 309 19.00 -24.99 15.33
N VAL A 310 17.89 -24.58 14.71
CA VAL A 310 16.58 -25.22 14.91
C VAL A 310 16.58 -26.64 14.32
N PRO A 311 16.39 -27.71 15.12
CA PRO A 311 16.42 -29.09 14.62
C PRO A 311 15.37 -29.31 13.53
N GLY A 312 15.78 -29.87 12.38
CA GLY A 312 14.91 -30.13 11.24
C GLY A 312 14.58 -28.93 10.34
N ALA A 313 15.07 -27.74 10.69
CA ALA A 313 15.11 -26.59 9.79
C ALA A 313 16.33 -26.66 8.83
N SER A 314 17.15 -27.71 8.83
CA SER A 314 18.26 -27.85 7.90
C SER A 314 17.76 -28.30 6.51
N GLY A 315 17.73 -27.37 5.55
CA GLY A 315 17.76 -27.74 4.13
C GLY A 315 19.02 -28.57 3.85
N GLY A 316 18.90 -29.59 3.00
CA GLY A 316 19.91 -30.63 2.78
C GLY A 316 21.35 -30.10 2.85
N ARG A 317 22.12 -30.68 3.79
CA ARG A 317 23.56 -30.43 3.94
C ARG A 317 24.25 -30.67 2.60
N TRP A 318 24.70 -29.61 1.95
CA TRP A 318 25.76 -29.74 0.96
C TRP A 318 26.98 -30.39 1.65
N PRO A 319 27.65 -31.35 0.98
CA PRO A 319 28.63 -32.20 1.63
C PRO A 319 29.85 -31.40 2.13
N ARG A 320 30.32 -31.75 3.33
CA ARG A 320 31.31 -31.04 4.17
C ARG A 320 32.75 -30.98 3.61
N TRP A 321 32.96 -31.09 2.30
CA TRP A 321 34.29 -31.02 1.67
C TRP A 321 34.59 -29.70 0.94
N TRP A 322 33.65 -28.74 0.90
CA TRP A 322 33.89 -27.45 0.23
C TRP A 322 34.72 -26.38 0.96
N PRO A 323 34.94 -26.39 2.30
CA PRO A 323 35.81 -25.37 2.91
C PRO A 323 37.31 -25.58 2.59
N ALA A 324 37.71 -26.74 2.08
CA ALA A 324 39.13 -27.05 1.82
C ALA A 324 39.69 -26.41 0.53
N VAL A 325 38.84 -25.95 -0.40
CA VAL A 325 39.30 -25.40 -1.69
C VAL A 325 39.54 -23.89 -1.63
N LEU A 326 38.91 -23.15 -0.71
CA LEU A 326 39.09 -21.69 -0.61
C LEU A 326 40.26 -21.25 0.29
N VAL A 327 40.70 -22.10 1.22
CA VAL A 327 41.88 -21.80 2.07
C VAL A 327 43.20 -22.11 1.35
N GLY A 328 43.22 -23.11 0.46
CA GLY A 328 44.40 -23.44 -0.35
C GLY A 328 44.71 -22.41 -1.45
N GLY A 329 43.67 -21.83 -2.08
CA GLY A 329 43.83 -20.82 -3.13
C GLY A 329 44.34 -19.47 -2.61
N LEU A 330 43.93 -19.07 -1.40
CA LEU A 330 44.32 -17.78 -0.82
C LEU A 330 45.79 -17.78 -0.37
N VAL A 331 46.30 -18.90 0.16
CA VAL A 331 47.70 -19.03 0.58
C VAL A 331 48.65 -19.06 -0.63
N LEU A 332 48.24 -19.67 -1.74
CA LEU A 332 49.04 -19.70 -2.98
C LEU A 332 49.06 -18.33 -3.69
N ALA A 333 47.96 -17.57 -3.65
CA ALA A 333 47.89 -16.22 -4.21
C ALA A 333 48.70 -15.19 -3.39
N ILE A 334 48.72 -15.33 -2.05
CA ILE A 334 49.54 -14.48 -1.17
C ILE A 334 51.03 -14.78 -1.34
N LEU A 335 51.42 -16.05 -1.52
CA LEU A 335 52.81 -16.43 -1.79
C LEU A 335 53.29 -16.00 -3.19
N LEU A 336 52.44 -16.06 -4.22
CA LEU A 336 52.76 -15.53 -5.55
C LEU A 336 52.81 -14.00 -5.57
N GLY A 337 51.91 -13.32 -4.85
CA GLY A 337 51.89 -11.86 -4.76
C GLY A 337 53.12 -11.31 -4.03
N TRP A 338 53.58 -11.97 -2.97
CA TRP A 338 54.77 -11.56 -2.22
C TRP A 338 56.06 -11.68 -3.03
N LEU A 339 56.12 -12.58 -4.03
CA LEU A 339 57.29 -12.74 -4.90
C LEU A 339 57.40 -11.66 -5.99
N ILE A 340 56.27 -11.05 -6.39
CA ILE A 340 56.20 -10.04 -7.48
C ILE A 340 56.48 -8.61 -6.97
N LEU A 341 56.33 -8.35 -5.67
CA LEU A 341 56.44 -7.01 -5.07
C LEU A 341 57.83 -6.63 -4.52
N ARG A 342 58.89 -7.40 -4.82
CA ARG A 342 60.28 -7.08 -4.41
C ARG A 342 60.99 -5.99 -5.23
N GLY A 343 60.29 -5.27 -6.11
CA GLY A 343 60.91 -4.23 -6.91
C GLY A 343 59.96 -3.10 -7.25
N LYS A 344 59.73 -2.17 -6.30
CA LYS A 344 59.56 -0.73 -6.56
C LYS A 344 59.45 0.04 -5.23
N PRO A 345 60.12 1.19 -5.09
CA PRO A 345 60.12 1.96 -3.85
C PRO A 345 58.78 2.68 -3.62
N SER A 346 58.40 2.77 -2.35
CA SER A 346 57.17 3.33 -1.83
C SER A 346 56.98 4.81 -2.21
N ALA A 347 55.82 5.14 -2.78
CA ALA A 347 55.30 6.50 -2.82
C ALA A 347 54.35 6.71 -1.62
N THR A 348 54.58 7.80 -0.91
CA THR A 348 53.84 8.30 0.26
C THR A 348 52.34 8.46 -0.04
N PRO A 349 51.42 8.20 0.92
CA PRO A 349 50.00 8.38 0.67
C PRO A 349 49.65 9.88 0.62
N SER A 350 49.33 10.39 -0.57
CA SER A 350 48.59 11.64 -0.71
C SER A 350 47.15 11.41 -0.29
N SER A 351 46.73 12.13 0.74
CA SER A 351 45.33 12.32 1.12
C SER A 351 44.57 13.03 0.00
N THR A 352 43.85 12.28 -0.83
CA THR A 352 42.75 12.83 -1.61
C THR A 352 41.54 13.03 -0.68
N PRO A 353 40.93 14.22 -0.64
CA PRO A 353 39.67 14.39 0.05
C PRO A 353 38.61 13.51 -0.65
N VAL A 354 37.91 12.71 0.14
CA VAL A 354 36.71 12.01 -0.32
C VAL A 354 35.69 13.08 -0.69
N ALA A 355 35.49 13.29 -1.99
CA ALA A 355 34.36 14.07 -2.49
C ALA A 355 33.10 13.28 -2.13
N VAL A 356 32.35 13.78 -1.15
CA VAL A 356 31.00 13.30 -0.86
C VAL A 356 30.15 13.60 -2.10
N THR A 357 29.98 12.62 -2.98
CA THR A 357 28.98 12.71 -4.04
C THR A 357 27.62 12.67 -3.36
N SER A 358 27.03 13.84 -3.12
CA SER A 358 25.69 13.96 -2.58
C SER A 358 24.69 13.21 -3.47
N ASP A 359 23.90 12.32 -2.87
CA ASP A 359 22.86 11.56 -3.55
C ASP A 359 22.01 12.49 -4.44
N PRO A 360 21.97 12.30 -5.77
CA PRO A 360 21.17 13.11 -6.68
C PRO A 360 19.68 13.16 -6.31
N VAL A 361 19.14 12.09 -5.71
CA VAL A 361 17.74 12.02 -5.28
C VAL A 361 17.51 12.91 -4.06
N ALA A 362 18.39 12.84 -3.06
CA ALA A 362 18.35 13.71 -1.88
C ALA A 362 18.47 15.19 -2.26
N ARG A 363 19.44 15.54 -3.11
CA ARG A 363 19.60 16.92 -3.62
C ARG A 363 18.38 17.42 -4.36
N ALA A 364 17.78 16.58 -5.20
CA ALA A 364 16.56 16.96 -5.93
C ALA A 364 15.38 17.15 -4.98
N ARG A 365 15.25 16.33 -3.94
CA ARG A 365 14.21 16.48 -2.91
C ARG A 365 14.37 17.79 -2.17
N ASP A 366 15.56 18.07 -1.63
CA ASP A 366 15.84 19.29 -0.86
C ASP A 366 15.59 20.56 -1.69
N ALA A 367 16.01 20.55 -2.95
CA ALA A 367 15.79 21.65 -3.88
C ALA A 367 14.31 21.90 -4.18
N ILE A 368 13.52 20.84 -4.33
CA ILE A 368 12.08 20.96 -4.56
C ILE A 368 11.38 21.44 -3.30
N ASP A 369 11.69 20.86 -2.15
CA ASP A 369 11.14 21.29 -0.86
C ASP A 369 11.46 22.77 -0.59
N ALA A 370 12.65 23.26 -0.99
CA ALA A 370 13.00 24.67 -0.94
C ALA A 370 12.26 25.52 -2.00
N ALA A 371 11.91 24.97 -3.15
CA ALA A 371 11.19 25.66 -4.23
C ALA A 371 9.69 25.79 -3.95
N LEU A 372 9.05 24.77 -3.38
CA LEU A 372 7.59 24.70 -3.21
C LEU A 372 6.98 25.93 -2.49
N PRO A 373 7.60 26.52 -1.43
CA PRO A 373 7.08 27.73 -0.79
C PRO A 373 7.03 28.96 -1.70
N SER A 374 7.81 29.01 -2.77
CA SER A 374 7.89 30.15 -3.68
C SER A 374 6.84 30.13 -4.81
N VAL A 375 6.23 28.96 -5.08
CA VAL A 375 5.32 28.78 -6.22
C VAL A 375 3.93 29.27 -5.87
N SER A 376 3.50 30.37 -6.49
CA SER A 376 2.22 31.03 -6.18
C SER A 376 0.99 30.16 -6.46
N CYS A 377 -0.07 30.36 -5.68
CA CYS A 377 -1.32 29.61 -5.74
C CYS A 377 -1.15 28.08 -5.78
N THR A 378 -0.28 27.55 -4.93
CA THR A 378 -0.08 26.11 -4.79
C THR A 378 -0.07 25.64 -3.35
N TRP A 379 -0.49 24.39 -3.15
CA TRP A 379 -0.19 23.59 -1.97
C TRP A 379 0.20 22.19 -2.42
N LEU A 380 1.47 22.03 -2.80
CA LEU A 380 2.01 20.79 -3.38
C LEU A 380 2.88 20.05 -2.39
N ARG A 381 2.96 18.73 -2.48
CA ARG A 381 3.92 17.91 -1.72
C ARG A 381 4.57 16.89 -2.62
N ILE A 382 5.80 16.51 -2.27
CA ILE A 382 6.51 15.42 -2.92
C ILE A 382 5.89 14.09 -2.52
N VAL A 383 5.46 13.31 -3.51
CA VAL A 383 5.04 11.91 -3.34
C VAL A 383 6.25 11.00 -3.42
N ALA A 384 7.05 11.17 -4.48
CA ALA A 384 8.22 10.35 -4.74
C ALA A 384 9.27 11.15 -5.50
N VAL A 385 10.53 10.80 -5.26
CA VAL A 385 11.66 11.20 -6.11
C VAL A 385 12.39 9.92 -6.48
N THR A 386 12.49 9.62 -7.77
CA THR A 386 13.13 8.39 -8.28
C THR A 386 14.26 8.74 -9.22
N GLN A 387 15.35 7.99 -9.20
CA GLN A 387 16.45 8.18 -10.13
C GLN A 387 16.13 7.54 -11.48
N SER A 388 16.32 8.27 -12.57
CA SER A 388 16.31 7.71 -13.93
C SER A 388 17.66 7.92 -14.63
N ALA A 389 17.86 7.26 -15.77
CA ALA A 389 19.06 7.42 -16.59
C ALA A 389 19.25 8.86 -17.10
N ALA A 390 18.16 9.63 -17.24
CA ALA A 390 18.17 11.02 -17.68
C ALA A 390 18.20 12.04 -16.52
N GLY A 391 18.19 11.59 -15.26
CA GLY A 391 18.13 12.43 -14.06
C GLY A 391 17.00 12.05 -13.10
N PRO A 392 16.82 12.77 -11.99
CA PRO A 392 15.75 12.51 -11.02
C PRO A 392 14.38 12.80 -11.64
N ARG A 393 13.38 11.96 -11.36
CA ARG A 393 11.96 12.14 -11.66
C ARG A 393 11.21 12.41 -10.37
N VAL A 394 10.30 13.36 -10.40
CA VAL A 394 9.63 13.86 -9.20
C VAL A 394 8.13 13.74 -9.42
N ALA A 395 7.41 13.12 -8.48
CA ALA A 395 5.96 13.10 -8.47
C ALA A 395 5.43 14.05 -7.40
N LEU A 396 4.56 14.98 -7.80
CA LEU A 396 3.90 15.92 -6.91
C LEU A 396 2.41 15.62 -6.81
N THR A 397 1.84 15.93 -5.66
CA THR A 397 0.39 15.88 -5.42
C THR A 397 -0.07 17.12 -4.66
N GLY A 398 -1.34 17.46 -4.76
CA GLY A 398 -1.95 18.59 -4.07
C GLY A 398 -2.81 19.40 -5.02
N VAL A 399 -2.73 20.72 -4.90
CA VAL A 399 -3.49 21.64 -5.76
C VAL A 399 -2.63 22.76 -6.31
N ALA A 400 -3.04 23.27 -7.47
CA ALA A 400 -2.49 24.47 -8.09
C ALA A 400 -3.60 25.25 -8.79
N GLY A 401 -3.58 26.59 -8.73
CA GLY A 401 -4.49 27.42 -9.53
C GLY A 401 -4.30 27.20 -11.03
N ASN A 402 -3.06 27.01 -11.47
CA ASN A 402 -2.71 26.57 -12.81
C ASN A 402 -1.58 25.53 -12.75
N PRO A 403 -1.89 24.22 -12.85
CA PRO A 403 -0.88 23.16 -12.75
C PRO A 403 0.29 23.31 -13.73
N THR A 404 0.02 23.69 -14.97
CA THR A 404 1.05 23.88 -16.01
C THR A 404 2.00 25.04 -15.69
N GLN A 405 1.44 26.15 -15.20
CA GLN A 405 2.24 27.30 -14.78
C GLN A 405 3.10 26.96 -13.54
N ALA A 406 2.51 26.30 -12.55
CA ALA A 406 3.21 25.86 -11.34
C ALA A 406 4.36 24.90 -11.68
N GLN A 407 4.12 23.94 -12.59
CA GLN A 407 5.16 23.03 -13.07
C GLN A 407 6.31 23.79 -13.73
N SER A 408 6.00 24.77 -14.58
CA SER A 408 7.01 25.60 -15.27
C SER A 408 7.84 26.43 -14.30
N GLU A 409 7.23 26.95 -13.23
CA GLU A 409 7.90 27.72 -12.19
C GLU A 409 8.85 26.84 -11.36
N ILE A 410 8.41 25.64 -10.97
CA ILE A 410 9.28 24.67 -10.27
C ILE A 410 10.48 24.31 -11.14
N VAL A 411 10.27 23.99 -12.42
CA VAL A 411 11.36 23.67 -13.35
C VAL A 411 12.38 24.83 -13.40
N ARG A 412 11.91 26.07 -13.49
CA ARG A 412 12.79 27.25 -13.50
C ARG A 412 13.59 27.40 -12.20
N THR A 413 12.95 27.20 -11.05
CA THR A 413 13.63 27.28 -9.75
C THR A 413 14.70 26.20 -9.59
N LEU A 414 14.44 24.98 -10.06
CA LEU A 414 15.44 23.90 -10.06
C LEU A 414 16.61 24.19 -11.00
N GLN A 415 16.33 24.70 -12.20
CA GLN A 415 17.38 25.11 -13.14
C GLN A 415 18.28 26.20 -12.58
N ALA A 416 17.72 27.18 -11.86
CA ALA A 416 18.49 28.23 -11.20
C ALA A 416 19.43 27.69 -10.11
N GLN A 417 19.11 26.54 -9.52
CA GLN A 417 19.94 25.83 -8.55
C GLN A 417 20.91 24.82 -9.20
N GLY A 418 21.01 24.81 -10.54
CA GLY A 418 21.89 23.90 -11.28
C GLY A 418 21.39 22.46 -11.36
N LEU A 419 20.10 22.22 -11.08
CA LEU A 419 19.48 20.90 -11.12
C LEU A 419 18.60 20.76 -12.37
N THR A 420 18.73 19.62 -13.05
CA THR A 420 17.88 19.26 -14.18
C THR A 420 17.05 18.04 -13.79
N ALA A 421 15.78 18.28 -13.42
CA ALA A 421 14.84 17.18 -13.25
C ALA A 421 14.47 16.61 -14.63
N SER A 422 14.58 15.29 -14.77
CA SER A 422 14.26 14.58 -16.03
C SER A 422 12.77 14.57 -16.34
N ALA A 423 11.93 14.64 -15.29
CA ALA A 423 10.49 14.84 -15.38
C ALA A 423 9.93 15.31 -14.03
N ILE A 424 8.96 16.22 -14.06
CA ILE A 424 8.13 16.56 -12.91
C ILE A 424 6.70 16.16 -13.25
N ASP A 425 6.19 15.17 -12.53
CA ASP A 425 4.86 14.60 -12.72
C ASP A 425 3.83 15.33 -11.85
N PHE A 426 2.79 15.83 -12.52
CA PHE A 426 1.67 16.59 -11.98
C PHE A 426 0.34 15.82 -12.12
N ALA A 427 0.37 14.53 -12.46
CA ALA A 427 -0.85 13.73 -12.68
C ALA A 427 -1.80 13.71 -11.47
N ASP A 428 -1.28 13.83 -10.25
CA ASP A 428 -2.06 13.88 -9.00
C ASP A 428 -2.20 15.32 -8.44
N VAL A 429 -1.91 16.34 -9.26
CA VAL A 429 -2.11 17.76 -8.93
C VAL A 429 -3.40 18.26 -9.55
N SER A 430 -4.31 18.68 -8.67
CA SER A 430 -5.65 19.09 -9.10
C SER A 430 -5.73 20.61 -9.34
N PRO A 431 -6.41 21.05 -10.41
CA PRO A 431 -6.68 22.46 -10.61
C PRO A 431 -7.71 22.95 -9.59
N ILE A 432 -7.50 24.14 -9.05
CA ILE A 432 -8.46 24.86 -8.21
C ILE A 432 -8.82 26.21 -8.83
N THR A 433 -9.91 26.81 -8.35
CA THR A 433 -10.35 28.14 -8.79
C THR A 433 -9.38 29.22 -8.33
N GLN A 434 -9.32 30.32 -9.09
CA GLN A 434 -8.47 31.47 -8.74
C GLN A 434 -8.89 32.14 -7.42
N SER A 435 -10.17 32.06 -7.05
CA SER A 435 -10.68 32.69 -5.83
C SER A 435 -10.06 32.16 -4.54
N GLY A 436 -9.49 30.95 -4.54
CA GLY A 436 -8.74 30.38 -3.40
C GLY A 436 -7.28 30.83 -3.31
N CYS A 437 -6.70 31.44 -4.37
CA CYS A 437 -5.26 31.66 -4.48
C CYS A 437 -4.69 32.60 -3.41
N ALA A 438 -5.37 33.73 -3.14
CA ALA A 438 -4.89 34.71 -2.16
C ALA A 438 -4.75 34.11 -0.75
N ALA A 439 -5.69 33.23 -0.38
CA ALA A 439 -5.67 32.52 0.89
C ALA A 439 -4.54 31.49 0.95
N LEU A 440 -4.41 30.69 -0.12
CA LEU A 440 -3.35 29.70 -0.25
C LEU A 440 -1.96 30.31 -0.16
N ASP A 441 -1.74 31.45 -0.82
CA ASP A 441 -0.46 32.15 -0.78
C ASP A 441 -0.10 32.62 0.63
N ALA A 442 -1.08 33.05 1.44
CA ALA A 442 -0.87 33.42 2.82
C ALA A 442 -0.57 32.20 3.69
N TYR A 443 -1.42 31.16 3.64
CA TYR A 443 -1.24 29.95 4.45
C TYR A 443 0.06 29.22 4.13
N ARG A 444 0.51 29.25 2.87
CA ARG A 444 1.77 28.63 2.46
C ARG A 444 2.98 29.22 3.21
N GLN A 445 2.94 30.49 3.60
CA GLN A 445 4.05 31.14 4.35
C GLN A 445 4.29 30.50 5.72
N ILE A 446 3.28 29.84 6.28
CA ILE A 446 3.33 29.24 7.61
C ILE A 446 3.28 27.71 7.53
N ARG A 447 3.56 27.14 6.35
CA ARG A 447 3.51 25.70 6.14
C ARG A 447 4.46 24.97 7.07
N ALA A 448 3.97 23.93 7.74
CA ALA A 448 4.78 23.09 8.62
C ALA A 448 5.85 22.31 7.82
N THR A 449 7.06 22.19 8.37
CA THR A 449 8.20 21.48 7.78
C THR A 449 8.38 20.06 8.34
N GLY A 450 7.32 19.46 8.89
CA GLY A 450 7.34 18.20 9.63
C GLY A 450 6.38 17.13 9.11
N ARG A 451 6.08 16.12 9.95
CA ARG A 451 5.13 15.04 9.62
C ARG A 451 3.72 15.62 9.41
N ASN A 452 3.03 15.18 8.35
CA ASN A 452 1.66 15.58 8.06
C ASN A 452 0.73 15.27 9.23
N ARG A 453 0.05 16.30 9.73
CA ARG A 453 -0.88 16.19 10.86
C ARG A 453 -2.33 16.01 10.44
N LEU A 454 -2.59 16.10 9.14
CA LEU A 454 -3.87 15.86 8.50
C LEU A 454 -3.74 14.72 7.49
N SER A 455 -4.79 13.90 7.40
CA SER A 455 -4.88 12.79 6.46
C SER A 455 -6.32 12.61 5.98
N VAL A 456 -6.47 12.18 4.73
CA VAL A 456 -7.75 11.80 4.15
C VAL A 456 -7.57 10.43 3.47
N PRO A 457 -8.40 9.42 3.79
CA PRO A 457 -8.21 8.06 3.27
C PRO A 457 -8.52 7.97 1.77
N GLN A 458 -9.39 8.86 1.27
CA GLN A 458 -9.75 8.98 -0.14
C GLN A 458 -9.85 10.46 -0.53
N ARG A 459 -9.54 10.79 -1.78
CA ARG A 459 -9.62 12.17 -2.27
C ARG A 459 -10.96 12.49 -2.94
N ARG A 460 -11.82 11.50 -3.17
CA ARG A 460 -13.13 11.65 -3.80
C ARG A 460 -14.22 11.19 -2.84
N PHE A 461 -15.24 12.01 -2.66
CA PHE A 461 -16.41 11.70 -1.84
C PHE A 461 -17.67 11.93 -2.65
N GLU A 462 -18.50 10.89 -2.76
CA GLU A 462 -19.78 10.98 -3.44
C GLU A 462 -20.81 11.71 -2.56
N MET A 463 -21.51 12.66 -3.17
CA MET A 463 -22.63 13.33 -2.53
C MET A 463 -23.86 12.44 -2.60
N ARG A 464 -24.55 12.30 -1.46
CA ARG A 464 -25.79 11.52 -1.34
C ARG A 464 -26.79 12.27 -0.47
N THR A 465 -28.08 12.00 -0.66
CA THR A 465 -29.12 12.54 0.21
C THR A 465 -28.94 12.00 1.62
N GLN A 466 -28.75 12.91 2.58
CA GLN A 466 -28.36 12.54 3.93
C GLN A 466 -29.55 12.02 4.75
N PRO A 467 -29.34 11.02 5.62
CA PRO A 467 -30.41 10.39 6.39
C PRO A 467 -30.99 11.34 7.46
N PRO A 468 -32.23 11.07 7.93
CA PRO A 468 -32.82 11.77 9.07
C PRO A 468 -31.91 11.70 10.31
N GLY A 469 -31.70 12.83 10.98
CA GLY A 469 -30.86 12.92 12.17
C GLY A 469 -29.41 13.39 11.93
N SER A 470 -28.98 13.56 10.68
CA SER A 470 -27.74 14.28 10.34
C SER A 470 -27.96 15.80 10.30
N ALA A 471 -26.89 16.59 10.38
CA ALA A 471 -26.96 18.05 10.24
C ALA A 471 -27.49 18.49 8.86
N TYR A 472 -27.40 17.61 7.86
CA TYR A 472 -27.82 17.84 6.48
C TYR A 472 -29.02 16.97 6.06
N ALA A 473 -29.82 16.47 7.00
CA ALA A 473 -30.94 15.57 6.72
C ALA A 473 -31.81 16.04 5.54
N GLY A 474 -32.00 15.17 4.54
CA GLY A 474 -32.77 15.46 3.33
C GLY A 474 -32.07 16.33 2.29
N LYS A 475 -30.86 16.84 2.57
CA LYS A 475 -30.01 17.57 1.62
C LYS A 475 -28.99 16.65 0.98
N LEU A 476 -28.56 17.02 -0.22
CA LEU A 476 -27.45 16.36 -0.91
C LEU A 476 -26.14 16.85 -0.28
N ALA A 477 -25.37 15.93 0.32
CA ALA A 477 -24.05 16.25 0.87
C ALA A 477 -23.12 15.03 0.79
N ALA A 478 -21.82 15.27 0.78
CA ALA A 478 -20.79 14.24 0.93
C ALA A 478 -20.27 14.21 2.37
N ASN A 479 -20.02 13.03 2.94
CA ASN A 479 -19.43 12.89 4.27
C ASN A 479 -17.92 12.60 4.13
N ALA A 480 -17.10 13.63 4.27
CA ALA A 480 -15.65 13.52 4.24
C ALA A 480 -15.10 13.04 5.60
N ILE A 481 -14.30 11.98 5.58
CA ILE A 481 -13.65 11.43 6.77
C ILE A 481 -12.20 11.88 6.81
N ILE A 482 -11.80 12.51 7.91
CA ILE A 482 -10.49 13.16 8.03
C ILE A 482 -9.82 12.70 9.31
N GLY A 483 -8.56 12.28 9.20
CA GLY A 483 -7.70 12.02 10.35
C GLY A 483 -6.90 13.25 10.72
N ILE A 484 -6.94 13.65 11.99
CA ILE A 484 -6.20 14.78 12.55
C ILE A 484 -5.30 14.30 13.70
N THR A 485 -4.07 14.81 13.74
CA THR A 485 -3.14 14.66 14.87
C THR A 485 -2.87 16.04 15.48
N ILE A 486 -3.40 16.28 16.68
CA ILE A 486 -3.29 17.58 17.37
C ILE A 486 -1.96 17.72 18.11
N GLY A 487 -1.33 16.62 18.50
CA GLY A 487 -0.04 16.61 19.19
C GLY A 487 0.03 17.61 20.36
N ASN A 488 1.21 18.21 20.56
CA ASN A 488 1.59 19.04 21.70
C ASN A 488 0.40 19.73 22.42
N PRO A 489 0.00 19.25 23.61
CA PRO A 489 -1.15 19.77 24.34
C PRO A 489 -0.96 21.21 24.82
N SER A 490 0.28 21.73 24.82
CA SER A 490 0.57 23.11 25.21
C SER A 490 0.27 24.15 24.11
N LEU A 491 -0.05 23.72 22.89
CA LEU A 491 -0.39 24.60 21.78
C LEU A 491 -1.90 24.59 21.54
N ASP A 492 -2.42 25.73 21.11
CA ASP A 492 -3.78 25.84 20.60
C ASP A 492 -3.81 25.52 19.11
N PHE A 493 -5.00 25.30 18.54
CA PHE A 493 -5.16 25.12 17.10
C PHE A 493 -6.53 25.57 16.58
N ALA A 494 -6.60 25.87 15.29
CA ALA A 494 -7.84 26.10 14.56
C ALA A 494 -7.97 25.16 13.36
N LEU A 495 -9.20 24.73 13.06
CA LEU A 495 -9.56 24.06 11.81
C LEU A 495 -10.33 25.01 10.91
N VAL A 496 -9.87 25.11 9.67
CA VAL A 496 -10.37 26.05 8.68
C VAL A 496 -10.63 25.31 7.37
N GLY A 497 -11.85 25.41 6.85
CA GLY A 497 -12.24 24.89 5.54
C GLY A 497 -12.01 25.95 4.45
N LEU A 498 -11.57 25.51 3.27
CA LEU A 498 -11.48 26.34 2.06
C LEU A 498 -12.35 25.69 0.99
N GLU A 499 -13.41 26.37 0.58
CA GLU A 499 -14.34 25.88 -0.43
C GLU A 499 -13.84 26.05 -1.87
N PRO A 500 -14.43 25.34 -2.85
CA PRO A 500 -14.18 25.56 -4.27
C PRO A 500 -14.49 27.00 -4.72
N SER A 501 -15.44 27.66 -4.04
CA SER A 501 -15.78 29.07 -4.24
C SER A 501 -14.65 30.02 -3.84
N GLY A 502 -13.69 29.53 -3.05
CA GLY A 502 -12.69 30.31 -2.34
C GLY A 502 -13.20 30.85 -1.00
N ALA A 503 -14.45 30.61 -0.60
CA ALA A 503 -14.90 30.94 0.75
C ALA A 503 -14.06 30.18 1.80
N ILE A 504 -13.87 30.80 2.96
CA ILE A 504 -13.11 30.21 4.06
C ILE A 504 -14.01 30.17 5.28
N ASP A 505 -14.17 28.98 5.84
CA ASP A 505 -15.01 28.75 6.99
C ASP A 505 -14.17 28.32 8.18
N MET A 506 -14.37 28.98 9.31
CA MET A 506 -13.79 28.53 10.56
C MET A 506 -14.65 27.41 11.14
N LEU A 507 -14.17 26.18 10.97
CA LEU A 507 -14.87 25.00 11.44
C LEU A 507 -14.71 24.85 12.96
N ILE A 508 -13.48 25.03 13.45
CA ILE A 508 -13.17 24.91 14.88
C ILE A 508 -12.19 26.03 15.26
N PRO A 509 -12.59 26.98 16.14
CA PRO A 509 -11.83 28.21 16.39
C PRO A 509 -10.61 28.03 17.31
N ASN A 510 -10.65 27.02 18.19
CA ASN A 510 -9.64 26.75 19.20
C ASN A 510 -9.81 25.33 19.76
N ARG A 511 -8.84 24.88 20.56
CA ARG A 511 -8.84 23.59 21.26
C ARG A 511 -10.04 23.43 22.19
N ALA A 512 -10.45 24.47 22.90
CA ALA A 512 -11.56 24.37 23.85
C ALA A 512 -12.88 24.04 23.13
N ALA A 513 -13.13 24.69 21.97
CA ALA A 513 -14.29 24.40 21.12
C ALA A 513 -14.23 22.99 20.52
N PHE A 514 -13.04 22.52 20.14
CA PHE A 514 -12.84 21.13 19.69
C PHE A 514 -13.25 20.11 20.76
N GLU A 515 -12.77 20.31 21.98
CA GLU A 515 -13.07 19.43 23.11
C GLU A 515 -14.55 19.47 23.50
N GLU A 516 -15.19 20.63 23.40
CA GLU A 516 -16.64 20.77 23.60
C GLU A 516 -17.42 19.98 22.55
N GLN A 517 -17.07 20.13 21.27
CA GLN A 517 -17.71 19.40 20.17
C GLN A 517 -17.45 17.89 20.26
N MET A 518 -16.28 17.47 20.73
CA MET A 518 -15.97 16.08 21.01
C MET A 518 -16.82 15.53 22.16
N ARG A 519 -16.97 16.27 23.27
CA ARG A 519 -17.87 15.89 24.38
C ARG A 519 -19.34 15.83 23.96
N ALA A 520 -19.75 16.68 23.00
CA ALA A 520 -21.09 16.68 22.43
C ALA A 520 -21.31 15.58 21.38
N SER A 521 -20.24 14.94 20.88
CA SER A 521 -20.32 13.92 19.83
C SER A 521 -21.01 12.66 20.35
N ARG A 522 -22.07 12.22 19.67
CA ARG A 522 -22.79 10.98 20.00
C ARG A 522 -22.29 9.86 19.09
N ASN A 523 -21.97 8.70 19.68
CA ASN A 523 -21.41 7.55 18.94
C ASN A 523 -20.16 7.91 18.11
N GLY A 524 -19.39 8.93 18.51
CA GLY A 524 -18.18 9.37 17.81
C GLY A 524 -18.41 10.26 16.58
N VAL A 525 -19.61 10.82 16.38
CA VAL A 525 -19.91 11.75 15.29
C VAL A 525 -20.27 13.14 15.85
N PRO A 526 -19.67 14.24 15.33
CA PRO A 526 -18.73 14.28 14.20
C PRO A 526 -17.27 13.97 14.57
N ILE A 527 -16.90 13.91 15.86
CA ILE A 527 -15.52 13.70 16.31
C ILE A 527 -15.40 12.38 17.06
N THR A 528 -14.50 11.51 16.60
CA THR A 528 -14.08 10.29 17.30
C THR A 528 -12.67 10.47 17.85
N ASP A 529 -12.48 10.27 19.16
CA ASP A 529 -11.16 10.15 19.76
C ASP A 529 -10.55 8.77 19.47
N LEU A 530 -9.34 8.76 18.90
CA LEU A 530 -8.59 7.54 18.55
C LEU A 530 -7.42 7.30 19.51
N GLY A 531 -7.24 8.14 20.53
CA GLY A 531 -6.14 8.09 21.48
C GLY A 531 -4.82 8.62 20.92
N GLY A 532 -3.96 9.10 21.82
CA GLY A 532 -2.63 9.63 21.49
C GLY A 532 -2.67 10.91 20.65
N ASP A 533 -3.54 11.86 21.02
CA ASP A 533 -3.79 13.13 20.32
C ASP A 533 -4.24 12.97 18.85
N ARG A 534 -4.83 11.83 18.50
CA ARG A 534 -5.38 11.57 17.17
C ARG A 534 -6.89 11.46 17.22
N TYR A 535 -7.53 12.07 16.23
CA TYR A 535 -8.97 12.10 16.12
C TYR A 535 -9.41 11.83 14.68
N ARG A 536 -10.60 11.29 14.54
CA ARG A 536 -11.33 11.23 13.28
C ARG A 536 -12.41 12.29 13.29
N LEU A 537 -12.44 13.10 12.24
CA LEU A 537 -13.45 14.11 12.01
C LEU A 537 -14.28 13.70 10.80
N GLN A 538 -15.61 13.72 10.95
CA GLN A 538 -16.54 13.66 9.83
C GLN A 538 -16.98 15.09 9.49
N LEU A 539 -16.70 15.51 8.27
CA LEU A 539 -17.15 16.78 7.70
C LEU A 539 -18.22 16.53 6.65
N ASP A 540 -19.33 17.24 6.77
CA ASP A 540 -20.38 17.19 5.77
C ASP A 540 -20.15 18.35 4.77
N LEU A 541 -20.13 18.02 3.47
CA LEU A 541 -19.87 18.95 2.37
C LEU A 541 -21.14 19.08 1.53
N ASP A 542 -21.70 20.28 1.43
CA ASP A 542 -22.93 20.57 0.68
C ASP A 542 -22.68 21.20 -0.69
N HIS A 543 -21.41 21.33 -1.09
CA HIS A 543 -20.97 21.83 -2.38
C HIS A 543 -20.24 20.75 -3.19
N GLN A 544 -20.12 20.96 -4.50
CA GLN A 544 -19.31 20.13 -5.41
C GLN A 544 -17.97 20.80 -5.70
N GLY A 545 -16.91 20.01 -5.86
CA GLY A 545 -15.58 20.50 -6.27
C GLY A 545 -14.50 20.24 -5.22
N TRP A 546 -13.33 20.84 -5.44
CA TRP A 546 -12.16 20.69 -4.58
C TRP A 546 -12.23 21.58 -3.35
N SER A 547 -12.13 20.97 -2.18
CA SER A 547 -12.15 21.63 -0.89
C SER A 547 -10.86 21.32 -0.13
N GLY A 548 -10.35 22.32 0.59
CA GLY A 548 -9.19 22.22 1.44
C GLY A 548 -9.61 22.18 2.91
N LEU A 549 -8.94 21.35 3.72
CA LEU A 549 -8.97 21.49 5.17
C LEU A 549 -7.58 21.88 5.66
N LEU A 550 -7.53 22.96 6.43
CA LEU A 550 -6.35 23.53 7.04
C LEU A 550 -6.38 23.33 8.56
N LEU A 551 -5.26 22.86 9.12
CA LEU A 551 -4.98 22.83 10.55
C LEU A 551 -3.91 23.88 10.84
N ILE A 552 -4.26 24.91 11.59
CA ILE A 552 -3.31 25.93 12.06
C ILE A 552 -3.03 25.64 13.52
N THR A 553 -1.75 25.51 13.91
CA THR A 553 -1.34 25.27 15.30
C THR A 553 -0.36 26.33 15.78
N GLY A 554 -0.41 26.68 17.06
CA GLY A 554 0.49 27.67 17.67
C GLY A 554 -0.14 28.34 18.88
N LYS A 555 0.29 29.58 19.19
CA LYS A 555 -0.31 30.35 20.30
C LYS A 555 -1.61 30.99 19.84
N GLY A 556 -2.72 30.71 20.52
CA GLY A 556 -4.00 31.38 20.32
C GLY A 556 -3.99 32.84 20.84
N PRO A 557 -5.11 33.59 20.63
CA PRO A 557 -6.30 33.17 19.90
C PRO A 557 -6.12 33.25 18.37
N PHE A 558 -6.88 32.44 17.63
CA PHE A 558 -6.95 32.51 16.17
C PHE A 558 -8.13 33.39 15.74
N ASP A 559 -7.86 34.67 15.49
CA ASP A 559 -8.89 35.64 15.08
C ASP A 559 -9.43 35.33 13.68
N ALA A 560 -10.75 35.19 13.55
CA ALA A 560 -11.43 34.92 12.28
C ALA A 560 -11.13 35.96 11.19
N SER A 561 -11.01 37.23 11.56
CA SER A 561 -10.66 38.29 10.61
C SER A 561 -9.26 38.12 10.02
N VAL A 562 -8.38 37.40 10.71
CA VAL A 562 -7.00 37.14 10.29
C VAL A 562 -6.91 35.79 9.60
N ILE A 563 -7.43 34.72 10.21
CA ILE A 563 -7.25 33.35 9.70
C ILE A 563 -8.34 32.90 8.73
N ALA A 564 -9.51 33.54 8.70
CA ALA A 564 -10.64 33.16 7.86
C ALA A 564 -11.40 34.39 7.32
N PRO A 565 -10.72 35.38 6.69
CA PRO A 565 -11.39 36.56 6.16
C PRO A 565 -12.31 36.20 4.98
N PRO A 566 -13.41 36.96 4.78
CA PRO A 566 -14.25 36.82 3.60
C PRO A 566 -13.45 37.14 2.32
N LEU A 567 -13.90 36.64 1.18
CA LEU A 567 -13.22 36.77 -0.13
C LEU A 567 -12.79 38.21 -0.46
N GLY A 568 -13.64 39.21 -0.16
CA GLY A 568 -13.37 40.62 -0.45
C GLY A 568 -12.35 41.31 0.47
N ALA A 569 -11.91 40.67 1.56
CA ALA A 569 -11.01 41.24 2.56
C ALA A 569 -9.58 40.67 2.51
N ARG A 570 -9.21 39.98 1.43
CA ARG A 570 -7.93 39.26 1.28
C ARG A 570 -6.90 40.04 0.45
N ASP A 571 -6.77 41.32 0.75
CA ASP A 571 -5.83 42.19 0.04
C ASP A 571 -4.37 42.01 0.52
N ALA A 572 -3.45 42.85 0.03
CA ALA A 572 -2.05 42.81 0.46
C ALA A 572 -1.86 43.19 1.94
N ALA A 573 -2.71 44.06 2.50
CA ALA A 573 -2.62 44.49 3.89
C ALA A 573 -3.02 43.34 4.84
N TRP A 574 -4.07 42.61 4.49
CA TRP A 574 -4.44 41.38 5.21
C TRP A 574 -3.30 40.35 5.19
N ARG A 575 -2.71 40.08 4.03
CA ARG A 575 -1.60 39.11 3.93
C ARG A 575 -0.41 39.49 4.80
N THR A 576 -0.07 40.77 4.85
CA THR A 576 1.01 41.29 5.71
C THR A 576 0.68 41.06 7.18
N THR A 577 -0.54 41.46 7.59
CA THR A 577 -1.05 41.24 8.95
C THR A 577 -1.04 39.76 9.34
N PHE A 578 -1.45 38.87 8.43
CA PHE A 578 -1.47 37.43 8.64
C PHE A 578 -0.07 36.89 8.93
N VAL A 579 0.93 37.24 8.10
CA VAL A 579 2.31 36.75 8.25
C VAL A 579 2.95 37.27 9.54
N GLU A 580 2.76 38.56 9.86
CA GLU A 580 3.27 39.15 11.11
C GLU A 580 2.66 38.45 12.33
N ARG A 581 1.34 38.29 12.36
CA ARG A 581 0.64 37.57 13.44
C ARG A 581 1.10 36.12 13.56
N ALA A 582 1.26 35.44 12.43
CA ALA A 582 1.73 34.07 12.42
C ALA A 582 3.14 33.94 12.99
N ALA A 583 4.05 34.84 12.64
CA ALA A 583 5.41 34.86 13.17
C ALA A 583 5.41 35.15 14.69
N GLU A 584 4.66 36.15 15.16
CA GLU A 584 4.52 36.48 16.58
C GLU A 584 4.01 35.30 17.42
N ARG A 585 3.08 34.53 16.85
CA ARG A 585 2.38 33.45 17.54
C ARG A 585 2.96 32.07 17.28
N GLY A 586 3.98 31.97 16.42
CA GLY A 586 4.59 30.71 16.01
C GLY A 586 3.59 29.79 15.32
N TRP A 587 2.75 30.32 14.44
CA TRP A 587 1.75 29.54 13.72
C TRP A 587 2.40 28.64 12.66
N GLN A 588 1.90 27.41 12.59
CA GLN A 588 2.23 26.44 11.56
C GLN A 588 0.96 25.83 10.98
N ALA A 589 1.00 25.51 9.68
CA ALA A 589 -0.15 25.02 8.95
C ALA A 589 0.12 23.71 8.20
N ASP A 590 -0.81 22.77 8.34
CA ASP A 590 -0.94 21.57 7.52
C ASP A 590 -2.24 21.66 6.72
N MET A 591 -2.24 21.24 5.46
CA MET A 591 -3.43 21.24 4.62
C MET A 591 -3.57 19.94 3.83
N ILE A 592 -4.80 19.47 3.71
CA ILE A 592 -5.21 18.36 2.83
C ILE A 592 -6.30 18.83 1.87
N TRP A 593 -6.45 18.11 0.76
CA TRP A 593 -7.41 18.41 -0.29
C TRP A 593 -8.19 17.17 -0.70
N PHE A 594 -9.49 17.34 -0.87
CA PHE A 594 -10.43 16.31 -1.32
C PHE A 594 -11.51 16.95 -2.18
N ARG A 595 -12.24 16.13 -2.93
CA ARG A 595 -13.27 16.55 -3.88
C ARG A 595 -14.59 15.88 -3.56
N SER A 596 -15.65 16.65 -3.49
CA SER A 596 -17.03 16.17 -3.51
C SER A 596 -17.53 16.11 -4.96
N VAL A 597 -18.23 15.03 -5.31
CA VAL A 597 -18.80 14.81 -6.65
C VAL A 597 -20.26 14.36 -6.57
N ASP A 598 -21.03 14.70 -7.60
CA ASP A 598 -22.41 14.27 -7.77
C ASP A 598 -22.51 13.46 -9.07
N ASP A 599 -22.39 12.13 -8.97
CA ASP A 599 -22.37 11.21 -10.12
C ASP A 599 -23.68 11.21 -10.94
N ALA A 600 -24.75 11.86 -10.46
CA ALA A 600 -25.96 12.07 -11.25
C ALA A 600 -25.84 13.24 -12.24
N LYS A 601 -24.80 14.07 -12.11
CA LYS A 601 -24.58 15.29 -12.91
C LYS A 601 -23.21 15.37 -13.60
N ASP A 602 -22.20 14.68 -13.07
CA ASP A 602 -20.88 14.47 -13.69
C ASP A 602 -20.88 13.19 -14.55
#